data_AF-W1V1A8-F1
#
_entry.id   AF-W1V1A8-F1
#
_cell.length_a   1.000
_cell.length_b   1.000
_cell.length_c   1.000
_cell.angle_alpha   90.00
_cell.angle_beta   90.00
_cell.angle_gamma   90.00
#
_symmetry.space_group_name_H-M   'P 1'
#
loop_
_entity.id
_entity.type
_entity.pdbx_description
1 polymer ?
#
loop_
_entity_poly.entity_id
_entity_poly.type
_entity_poly.pdbx_seq_one_letter_code
_entity_poly.pdbx_strand_id
1 'polypeptide(L)'
;QLESTERQINAVRDIMNESNFEEMPLYGNESDKARAFMKIQEGCNNYCAFCIIPYTRGKLKSRKVDDIVQEAKRLVDHGFHEIVLTGIHLGNYGVELPGRPTLADVVKALLEIPNLYRIRFGSIESVEVYQIHYHITAFPRS
;
A
#
# COMPACT_ATOMS: atom_id res chain seq x y z
N GLN A 1 0.69 -53.10 -7.27
CA GLN A 1 1.27 -51.79 -7.66
C GLN A 1 0.21 -50.75 -7.39
N LEU A 2 0.45 -49.84 -6.44
CA LEU A 2 -0.49 -48.82 -6.01
C LEU A 2 -0.39 -47.63 -6.99
N GLU A 3 -1.43 -47.39 -7.76
CA GLU A 3 -1.56 -46.21 -8.63
C GLU A 3 -1.96 -45.01 -7.77
N SER A 4 -1.00 -44.16 -7.41
CA SER A 4 -1.27 -42.86 -6.82
C SER A 4 -1.54 -41.84 -7.94
N THR A 5 -2.82 -41.57 -8.21
CA THR A 5 -3.22 -40.45 -9.07
C THR A 5 -3.09 -39.15 -8.28
N GLU A 6 -1.90 -38.54 -8.29
CA GLU A 6 -1.74 -37.16 -7.80
C GLU A 6 -2.46 -36.22 -8.77
N ARG A 7 -3.58 -35.66 -8.33
CA ARG A 7 -4.31 -34.60 -9.04
C ARG A 7 -3.39 -33.37 -9.08
N GLN A 8 -2.88 -33.03 -10.26
CA GLN A 8 -2.06 -31.84 -10.44
C GLN A 8 -2.93 -30.59 -10.20
N ILE A 9 -2.75 -29.93 -9.06
CA ILE A 9 -3.46 -28.68 -8.75
C ILE A 9 -2.71 -27.55 -9.44
N ASN A 10 -3.25 -27.00 -10.53
CA ASN A 10 -2.72 -25.77 -11.10
C ASN A 10 -3.31 -24.57 -10.35
N ALA A 11 -2.58 -24.10 -9.33
CA ALA A 11 -2.94 -22.92 -8.52
C ALA A 11 -2.40 -21.61 -9.10
N VAL A 12 -1.74 -21.63 -10.27
CA VAL A 12 -1.19 -20.43 -10.90
C VAL A 12 -2.33 -19.67 -11.59
N ARG A 13 -2.69 -18.52 -11.02
CA ARG A 13 -3.70 -17.62 -11.57
C ARG A 13 -3.05 -16.58 -12.48
N ASP A 14 -3.82 -16.07 -13.44
CA ASP A 14 -3.38 -14.97 -14.30
C ASP A 14 -3.34 -13.66 -13.51
N ILE A 15 -2.13 -13.18 -13.21
CA ILE A 15 -1.89 -11.96 -12.44
C ILE A 15 -2.44 -10.70 -13.13
N MET A 16 -2.64 -10.73 -14.45
CA MET A 16 -3.16 -9.59 -15.21
C MET A 16 -4.67 -9.38 -15.00
N ASN A 17 -5.37 -10.44 -14.58
CA ASN A 17 -6.80 -10.42 -14.31
C ASN A 17 -7.14 -10.32 -12.82
N GLU A 18 -6.14 -10.29 -11.93
CA GLU A 18 -6.35 -10.11 -10.50
C GLU A 18 -6.55 -8.62 -10.17
N SER A 19 -7.71 -8.30 -9.61
CA SER A 19 -8.07 -6.93 -9.21
C SER A 19 -7.97 -6.68 -7.71
N ASN A 20 -7.83 -7.74 -6.90
CA ASN A 20 -7.83 -7.60 -5.44
C ASN A 20 -6.46 -7.19 -4.92
N PHE A 21 -6.46 -6.29 -3.95
CA PHE A 21 -5.26 -5.92 -3.20
C PHE A 21 -4.88 -7.05 -2.24
N GLU A 22 -3.61 -7.47 -2.27
CA GLU A 22 -3.11 -8.49 -1.35
C GLU A 22 -2.59 -7.85 -0.07
N GLU A 23 -3.12 -8.29 1.07
CA GLU A 23 -2.67 -7.79 2.37
C GLU A 23 -1.27 -8.32 2.73
N MET A 24 -0.48 -7.50 3.42
CA MET A 24 0.83 -7.88 3.95
C MET A 24 0.76 -7.91 5.48
N PRO A 25 0.49 -9.08 6.10
CA PRO A 25 0.35 -9.17 7.54
C PRO A 25 1.69 -8.96 8.24
N LEU A 26 1.64 -8.34 9.42
CA LEU A 26 2.76 -8.29 10.36
C LEU A 26 2.84 -9.60 11.14
N TYR A 27 4.01 -10.23 11.21
CA TYR A 27 4.22 -11.47 11.93
C TYR A 27 4.95 -11.22 13.26
N GLY A 28 4.21 -11.37 14.36
CA GLY A 28 4.60 -11.88 15.70
C GLY A 28 5.73 -11.24 16.53
N ASN A 29 6.74 -10.63 15.91
CA ASN A 29 8.01 -10.29 16.55
C ASN A 29 8.58 -8.95 16.03
N GLU A 30 7.72 -8.07 15.53
CA GLU A 30 8.10 -6.74 15.07
C GLU A 30 8.06 -5.67 16.16
N SER A 31 7.74 -6.05 17.40
CA SER A 31 7.75 -5.17 18.58
C SER A 31 9.11 -4.52 18.86
N ASP A 32 10.21 -5.10 18.36
CA ASP A 32 11.56 -4.52 18.46
C ASP A 32 11.86 -3.49 17.36
N LYS A 33 10.98 -3.35 16.36
CA LYS A 33 11.16 -2.37 15.28
C LYS A 33 10.53 -1.04 15.71
N ALA A 34 11.31 0.04 15.65
CA ALA A 34 10.80 1.39 15.91
C ALA A 34 9.73 1.87 14.90
N ARG A 35 9.51 1.14 13.79
CA ARG A 35 8.61 1.51 12.70
C ARG A 35 7.93 0.30 12.07
N ALA A 36 6.70 0.48 11.64
CA ALA A 36 5.94 -0.51 10.88
C ALA A 36 5.93 -0.17 9.38
N PHE A 37 6.01 -1.19 8.52
CA PHE A 37 5.86 -1.01 7.07
C PHE A 37 4.45 -1.40 6.68
N MET A 38 3.71 -0.48 6.06
CA MET A 38 2.36 -0.71 5.59
C MET A 38 2.29 -0.60 4.08
N LYS A 39 2.03 -1.73 3.42
CA LYS A 39 1.76 -1.75 1.98
C LYS A 39 0.40 -1.11 1.73
N ILE A 40 0.37 -0.09 0.88
CA ILE A 40 -0.87 0.58 0.47
C ILE A 40 -1.13 0.49 -1.04
N GLN A 41 -0.14 0.01 -1.80
CA GLN A 41 -0.25 -0.15 -3.24
C GLN A 41 0.58 -1.35 -3.71
N GLU A 42 0.09 -2.02 -4.74
CA GLU A 42 0.77 -3.07 -5.49
C GLU A 42 0.50 -2.93 -6.99
N GLY A 43 1.36 -3.52 -7.81
CA GLY A 43 1.28 -3.44 -9.27
C GLY A 43 1.60 -2.06 -9.80
N CYS A 44 1.72 -1.96 -11.12
CA CYS A 44 1.99 -0.69 -11.77
C CYS A 44 1.46 -0.70 -13.21
N ASN A 45 0.82 0.40 -13.61
CA ASN A 45 0.34 0.58 -14.99
C ASN A 45 1.39 1.21 -15.91
N ASN A 46 2.60 1.48 -15.40
CA ASN A 46 3.70 2.03 -16.19
C ASN A 46 4.56 0.89 -16.78
N TYR A 47 4.62 0.82 -18.10
CA TYR A 47 5.42 -0.16 -18.85
C TYR A 47 6.81 0.39 -19.17
N CYS A 48 7.60 0.65 -18.12
CA CYS A 48 8.96 1.12 -18.28
C CYS A 48 9.81 0.06 -18.97
N ALA A 49 10.70 0.47 -19.88
CA ALA A 49 11.51 -0.44 -20.71
C ALA A 49 12.37 -1.44 -19.90
N PHE A 50 12.68 -1.11 -18.65
CA PHE A 50 13.52 -1.90 -17.74
C PHE A 50 12.72 -2.59 -16.62
N CYS A 51 11.40 -2.40 -16.55
CA CYS A 51 10.61 -2.80 -15.39
C CYS A 51 9.77 -4.06 -15.66
N ILE A 52 10.01 -5.10 -14.87
CA ILE A 52 9.27 -6.36 -14.95
C ILE A 52 7.93 -6.31 -14.19
N ILE A 53 7.73 -5.30 -13.33
CA ILE A 53 6.61 -5.22 -12.40
C ILE A 53 5.23 -5.40 -13.04
N PRO A 54 4.89 -4.76 -14.17
CA PRO A 54 3.56 -4.93 -14.77
C PRO A 54 3.22 -6.39 -15.08
N TYR A 55 4.25 -7.21 -15.33
CA TYR A 55 4.11 -8.63 -15.66
C TYR A 55 4.15 -9.55 -14.43
N THR A 56 4.79 -9.14 -13.33
CA THR A 56 4.93 -9.99 -12.13
C THR A 56 3.96 -9.63 -11.01
N ARG A 57 3.47 -8.39 -10.95
CA ARG A 57 2.52 -7.92 -9.93
C ARG A 57 1.19 -7.41 -10.51
N GLY A 58 1.07 -7.46 -11.83
CA GLY A 58 -0.12 -7.06 -12.56
C GLY A 58 -0.37 -5.56 -12.53
N LYS A 59 -1.63 -5.21 -12.79
CA LYS A 59 -2.11 -3.82 -12.82
C LYS A 59 -2.02 -3.17 -11.45
N LEU A 60 -1.99 -1.84 -11.47
CA LEU A 60 -2.02 -1.03 -10.26
C LEU A 60 -3.27 -1.35 -9.43
N LYS A 61 -3.05 -1.60 -8.15
CA LYS A 61 -4.05 -1.92 -7.13
C LYS A 61 -3.69 -1.22 -5.83
N SER A 62 -4.64 -0.50 -5.27
CA SER A 62 -4.50 0.33 -4.09
C SER A 62 -5.37 -0.26 -2.99
N ARG A 63 -4.83 -0.27 -1.78
CA ARG A 63 -5.61 -0.56 -0.57
C ARG A 63 -6.65 0.54 -0.37
N LYS A 64 -7.83 0.25 0.18
CA LYS A 64 -8.82 1.29 0.45
C LYS A 64 -8.36 2.16 1.62
N VAL A 65 -8.75 3.44 1.60
CA VAL A 65 -8.39 4.41 2.67
C VAL A 65 -8.87 3.93 4.04
N ASP A 66 -10.09 3.41 4.14
CA ASP A 66 -10.64 2.90 5.41
C ASP A 66 -9.82 1.73 5.96
N ASP A 67 -9.41 0.80 5.09
CA ASP A 67 -8.58 -0.35 5.47
C ASP A 67 -7.18 0.09 5.93
N ILE A 68 -6.62 1.12 5.28
CA ILE A 68 -5.35 1.75 5.69
C ILE A 68 -5.47 2.38 7.09
N VAL A 69 -6.55 3.12 7.36
CA VAL A 69 -6.79 3.75 8.66
C VAL A 69 -6.99 2.70 9.75
N GLN A 70 -7.77 1.65 9.48
CA GLN A 70 -7.98 0.55 10.43
C GLN A 70 -6.66 -0.15 10.77
N GLU A 71 -5.84 -0.45 9.77
CA GLU A 71 -4.54 -1.06 10.01
C GLU A 71 -3.62 -0.11 10.77
N ALA A 72 -3.59 1.18 10.42
CA ALA A 72 -2.76 2.16 11.12
C ALA A 72 -3.11 2.26 12.61
N LYS A 73 -4.41 2.27 12.95
CA LYS A 73 -4.87 2.20 14.34
C LYS A 73 -4.38 0.93 15.02
N ARG A 74 -4.53 -0.22 14.37
CA ARG A 74 -4.02 -1.50 14.89
C ARG A 74 -2.51 -1.43 15.16
N LEU A 75 -1.72 -0.86 14.26
CA LEU A 75 -0.28 -0.70 14.45
C LEU A 75 0.06 0.23 15.62
N VAL A 76 -0.63 1.35 15.75
CA VAL A 76 -0.45 2.27 16.88
C VAL A 76 -0.81 1.59 18.20
N ASP A 77 -1.89 0.81 18.25
CA ASP A 77 -2.29 0.03 19.43
C ASP A 77 -1.24 -1.03 19.81
N HIS A 78 -0.42 -1.48 18.85
CA HIS A 78 0.71 -2.39 19.08
C HIS A 78 2.02 -1.66 19.42
N GLY A 79 1.98 -0.33 19.62
CA GLY A 79 3.13 0.48 20.06
C GLY A 79 3.96 1.09 18.92
N PHE A 80 3.52 0.99 17.66
CA PHE A 80 4.22 1.64 16.55
C PHE A 80 3.82 3.10 16.41
N HIS A 81 4.79 4.01 16.52
CA HIS A 81 4.57 5.45 16.37
C HIS A 81 5.09 6.03 15.05
N GLU A 82 5.80 5.23 14.25
CA GLU A 82 6.23 5.55 12.89
C GLU A 82 5.69 4.50 11.91
N ILE A 83 4.98 4.96 10.87
CA ILE A 83 4.50 4.10 9.78
C ILE A 83 5.21 4.50 8.48
N VAL A 84 5.76 3.51 7.78
CA VAL A 84 6.32 3.65 6.43
C VAL A 84 5.31 3.12 5.43
N LEU A 85 4.72 4.01 4.65
CA LEU A 85 3.84 3.66 3.54
C LEU A 85 4.67 3.11 2.39
N THR A 86 4.36 1.89 1.94
CA THR A 86 5.06 1.21 0.86
C THR A 86 4.14 0.91 -0.31
N GLY A 87 4.76 0.88 -1.49
CA GLY A 87 4.11 0.66 -2.77
C GLY A 87 5.16 0.68 -3.86
N ILE A 88 4.74 0.62 -5.12
CA ILE A 88 5.66 0.65 -6.27
C ILE A 88 5.86 2.07 -6.76
N HIS A 89 4.75 2.82 -6.90
CA HIS A 89 4.73 4.19 -7.37
C HIS A 89 3.63 4.97 -6.64
N LEU A 90 3.94 5.47 -5.45
CA LEU A 90 2.95 5.93 -4.50
C LEU A 90 2.13 7.15 -4.96
N GLY A 91 2.65 8.03 -5.83
CA GLY A 91 1.85 9.17 -6.32
C GLY A 91 0.72 8.77 -7.26
N ASN A 92 0.72 7.55 -7.80
CA ASN A 92 -0.41 6.97 -8.53
C ASN A 92 -1.41 6.22 -7.62
N TYR A 93 -1.33 6.37 -6.30
CA TYR A 93 -2.29 5.72 -5.39
C TYR A 93 -3.74 6.14 -5.74
N GLY A 94 -4.63 5.14 -5.74
CA GLY A 94 -6.08 5.30 -5.76
C GLY A 94 -6.69 5.76 -7.10
N VAL A 95 -5.90 5.91 -8.17
CA VAL A 95 -6.39 6.33 -9.50
C VAL A 95 -7.45 5.40 -10.10
N GLU A 96 -7.41 4.13 -9.70
CA GLU A 96 -8.32 3.04 -10.10
C GLU A 96 -9.47 2.82 -9.10
N LEU A 97 -9.40 3.41 -7.91
CA LEU A 97 -10.46 3.28 -6.90
C LEU A 97 -11.65 4.22 -7.23
N PRO A 98 -12.89 3.85 -6.87
CA PRO A 98 -14.03 4.75 -6.91
C PRO A 98 -13.76 6.03 -6.10
N GLY A 99 -14.12 7.19 -6.65
CA GLY A 99 -13.85 8.49 -6.02
C GLY A 99 -12.41 8.99 -6.15
N ARG A 100 -11.49 8.16 -6.68
CA ARG A 100 -10.08 8.49 -6.95
C ARG A 100 -9.36 9.19 -5.78
N PRO A 101 -9.40 8.62 -4.56
CA PRO A 101 -8.65 9.17 -3.44
C PRO A 101 -7.17 9.24 -3.77
N THR A 102 -6.51 10.29 -3.32
CA THR A 102 -5.10 10.52 -3.58
C THR A 102 -4.24 10.05 -2.39
N LEU A 103 -2.93 9.97 -2.60
CA LEU A 103 -1.99 9.77 -1.50
C LEU A 103 -2.10 10.87 -0.43
N ALA A 104 -2.46 12.11 -0.82
CA ALA A 104 -2.67 13.19 0.13
C ALA A 104 -3.89 12.93 1.03
N ASP A 105 -4.96 12.32 0.50
CA ASP A 105 -6.14 11.95 1.30
C ASP A 105 -5.82 10.84 2.30
N VAL A 106 -4.99 9.87 1.91
CA VAL A 106 -4.46 8.86 2.85
C VAL A 106 -3.66 9.53 3.97
N VAL A 107 -2.73 10.43 3.63
CA VAL A 107 -1.92 11.13 4.62
C VAL A 107 -2.78 11.95 5.57
N LYS A 108 -3.79 12.66 5.05
CA LYS A 108 -4.75 13.40 5.89
C LYS A 108 -5.48 12.49 6.87
N ALA A 109 -6.03 11.38 6.39
CA ALA A 109 -6.74 10.42 7.26
C ALA A 109 -5.82 9.81 8.32
N LEU A 110 -4.54 9.56 7.99
CA LEU A 110 -3.56 9.07 8.96
C LEU A 110 -3.15 10.12 10.00
N LEU A 111 -3.09 11.40 9.62
CA LEU A 111 -2.75 12.49 10.55
C LEU A 111 -3.81 12.70 11.65
N GLU A 112 -5.03 12.21 11.43
CA GLU A 112 -6.11 12.23 12.44
C GLU A 112 -5.95 11.14 13.51
N ILE A 113 -5.04 10.17 13.34
CA ILE A 113 -4.83 9.06 14.27
C ILE A 113 -3.98 9.53 15.45
N PRO A 114 -4.50 9.47 16.70
CA PRO A 114 -3.72 9.81 17.89
C PRO A 114 -2.49 8.92 18.03
N ASN A 115 -1.40 9.45 18.58
CA ASN A 115 -0.13 8.74 18.82
C ASN A 115 0.62 8.23 17.57
N LEU A 116 0.16 8.56 16.36
CA LEU A 116 0.94 8.38 15.14
C LEU A 116 1.79 9.63 14.88
N TYR A 117 3.08 9.58 15.23
CA TYR A 117 3.94 10.76 15.20
C TYR A 117 4.65 10.97 13.86
N ARG A 118 4.83 9.91 13.07
CA ARG A 118 5.61 9.99 11.83
C ARG A 118 5.09 9.09 10.73
N ILE A 119 4.98 9.67 9.54
CA ILE A 119 4.66 8.98 8.29
C ILE A 119 5.86 9.13 7.36
N ARG A 120 6.29 8.03 6.72
CA ARG A 120 7.36 8.00 5.72
C ARG A 120 6.87 7.38 4.43
N PHE A 121 7.31 7.90 3.30
CA PHE A 121 7.01 7.33 1.99
C PHE A 121 8.18 6.47 1.51
N GLY A 122 7.90 5.24 1.08
CA GLY A 122 8.93 4.30 0.61
C GLY A 122 9.34 4.52 -0.85
N SER A 123 8.39 4.77 -1.75
CA SER A 123 8.62 4.82 -3.20
C SER A 123 7.81 5.95 -3.84
N ILE A 124 8.36 7.17 -3.71
CA ILE A 124 7.80 8.41 -4.28
C ILE A 124 8.80 8.99 -5.28
N GLU A 125 8.31 9.46 -6.42
CA GLU A 125 9.15 10.19 -7.39
C GLU A 125 9.15 11.70 -7.09
N SER A 126 10.25 12.39 -7.41
CA SER A 126 10.41 13.83 -7.11
C SER A 126 9.29 14.69 -7.71
N VAL A 127 8.73 14.28 -8.85
CA VAL A 127 7.62 14.98 -9.53
C VAL A 127 6.29 14.87 -8.77
N GLU A 128 6.13 13.84 -7.93
CA GLU A 128 4.89 13.55 -7.19
C GLU A 128 4.80 14.34 -5.87
N VAL A 129 5.94 14.81 -5.36
CA VAL A 129 6.05 15.53 -4.08
C VAL A 129 5.24 16.84 -4.09
N TYR A 130 5.16 17.52 -5.24
CA TYR A 130 4.42 18.78 -5.37
C TYR A 130 2.92 18.61 -5.13
N GLN A 131 2.34 17.49 -5.55
CA GLN A 131 0.91 17.21 -5.40
C GLN A 131 0.55 17.01 -3.92
N ILE A 132 1.39 16.30 -3.17
CA ILE A 132 1.18 16.06 -1.74
C ILE A 132 1.31 17.37 -0.95
N HIS A 133 2.35 18.15 -1.20
CA HIS A 133 2.59 19.40 -0.49
C HIS A 133 1.41 20.38 -0.65
N TYR A 134 0.94 20.59 -1.89
CA TYR A 134 -0.15 21.52 -2.18
C TYR A 134 -1.46 21.13 -1.49
N HIS A 135 -1.82 19.85 -1.52
CA HIS A 135 -3.08 19.37 -0.94
C HIS A 135 -3.08 19.35 0.60
N ILE A 136 -1.91 19.28 1.24
CA ILE A 136 -1.78 19.31 2.70
C ILE A 136 -1.72 20.76 3.22
N THR A 137 -1.00 21.67 2.56
CA THR A 137 -0.87 23.07 3.04
C THR A 137 -2.07 23.95 2.75
N ALA A 138 -2.88 23.62 1.75
CA ALA A 138 -4.14 24.32 1.45
C ALA A 138 -5.26 24.01 2.47
N PHE A 139 -5.02 23.12 3.44
CA PHE A 139 -5.99 22.78 4.48
C PHE A 139 -5.70 23.60 5.75
N PRO A 140 -6.58 24.53 6.16
CA PRO A 140 -6.42 25.22 7.43
C PRO A 140 -6.57 24.21 8.57
N ARG A 141 -5.59 24.16 9.47
CA ARG A 141 -5.73 23.43 10.75
C ARG A 141 -6.83 24.13 11.54
N SER A 142 -7.95 23.45 11.77
CA SER A 142 -8.96 23.84 12.75
C SER A 142 -8.48 23.54 14.17
#